data_AF-A0A090YV31-F1
#
_entry.id   AF-A0A090YV31-F1
#
_cell.length_a   1.000
_cell.length_b   1.000
_cell.length_c   1.000
_cell.angle_alpha   90.00
_cell.angle_beta   90.00
_cell.angle_gamma   90.00
#
_symmetry.space_group_name_H-M   'P 1'
#
loop_
_entity.id
_entity.type
_entity.pdbx_description
1 polymer ?
#
loop_
_entity_poly.entity_id
_entity_poly.type
_entity_poly.pdbx_seq_one_letter_code
_entity_poly.pdbx_strand_id
1 'polypeptide(L)'
;MSTEEKIIRIPISRKQRKINERGKGYVECEVSNRWLQFHGIIEDLELIPVDVMTENEDGKERKLCELILKKEDILRAINFEK
;
A
#
# COMPACT_ATOMS: atom_id res chain seq x y z
N MET A 1 11.84 24.99 -36.57
CA MET A 1 10.50 24.43 -36.36
C MET A 1 10.49 23.79 -34.98
N SER A 2 9.91 24.45 -33.97
CA SER A 2 9.75 23.84 -32.64
C SER A 2 8.41 23.14 -32.59
N THR A 3 8.43 21.81 -32.45
CA THR A 3 7.23 21.03 -32.13
C THR A 3 6.80 21.36 -30.71
N GLU A 4 5.69 22.09 -30.55
CA GLU A 4 5.05 22.28 -29.26
C GLU A 4 4.47 20.95 -28.79
N GLU A 5 5.10 20.34 -27.79
CA GLU A 5 4.56 19.15 -27.12
C GLU A 5 3.28 19.55 -26.36
N LYS A 6 2.13 19.08 -26.84
CA LYS A 6 0.86 19.22 -26.13
C LYS A 6 0.87 18.33 -24.88
N ILE A 7 1.17 18.92 -23.74
CA ILE A 7 1.04 18.26 -22.43
C ILE A 7 -0.44 18.17 -22.05
N ILE A 8 -0.98 16.95 -22.00
CA ILE A 8 -2.35 16.67 -21.56
C ILE A 8 -2.28 16.12 -20.12
N ARG A 9 -2.97 16.77 -19.18
CA ARG A 9 -3.07 16.29 -17.78
C ARG A 9 -4.23 15.30 -17.67
N ILE A 10 -3.93 14.05 -17.39
CA ILE A 10 -4.93 13.02 -17.12
C ILE A 10 -5.29 13.08 -15.63
N PRO A 11 -6.57 13.26 -15.26
CA PRO A 11 -6.98 13.24 -13.85
C PRO A 11 -6.79 11.84 -13.27
N ILE A 12 -6.11 11.76 -12.13
CA ILE A 12 -5.95 10.52 -11.37
C ILE A 12 -6.94 10.47 -10.21
N SER A 13 -7.43 9.28 -9.88
CA SER A 13 -8.32 9.08 -8.73
C SER A 13 -7.58 9.36 -7.41
N ARG A 14 -8.32 9.66 -6.34
CA ARG A 14 -7.75 9.82 -4.99
C ARG A 14 -6.93 8.61 -4.56
N LYS A 15 -7.43 7.40 -4.84
CA LYS A 15 -6.74 6.14 -4.52
C LYS A 15 -5.45 6.00 -5.31
N GLN A 16 -5.47 6.30 -6.60
CA GLN A 16 -4.26 6.28 -7.43
C GLN A 16 -3.24 7.33 -6.96
N ARG A 17 -3.70 8.50 -6.54
CA ARG A 17 -2.82 9.53 -5.97
C ARG A 17 -2.11 9.01 -4.72
N LYS A 18 -2.84 8.38 -3.78
CA LYS A 18 -2.23 7.78 -2.58
C LYS A 18 -1.24 6.65 -2.90
N ILE A 19 -1.57 5.80 -3.87
CA ILE A 19 -0.64 4.76 -4.36
C ILE A 19 0.64 5.39 -4.92
N ASN A 20 0.51 6.48 -5.69
CA ASN A 20 1.67 7.18 -6.24
C ASN A 20 2.52 7.87 -5.14
N GLU A 21 1.88 8.44 -4.12
CA GLU A 21 2.54 9.11 -2.99
C GLU A 21 3.28 8.10 -2.09
N ARG A 22 2.65 6.96 -1.76
CA ARG A 22 3.17 5.98 -0.79
C ARG A 22 3.95 4.82 -1.44
N GLY A 23 3.90 4.73 -2.76
CA GLY A 23 4.68 3.79 -3.54
C GLY A 23 4.13 2.37 -3.58
N LYS A 24 4.96 1.48 -4.12
CA LYS A 24 4.65 0.06 -4.31
C LYS A 24 4.47 -0.63 -2.96
N GLY A 25 3.44 -1.46 -2.83
CA GLY A 25 3.13 -2.17 -1.57
C GLY A 25 2.15 -1.44 -0.65
N TYR A 26 1.68 -0.25 -1.03
CA TYR A 26 0.62 0.46 -0.31
C TYR A 26 -0.75 -0.24 -0.45
N VAL A 27 -1.41 -0.52 0.68
CA VAL A 27 -2.79 -1.02 0.73
C VAL A 27 -3.60 -0.21 1.75
N GLU A 28 -4.58 0.55 1.26
CA GLU A 28 -5.44 1.42 2.07
C GLU A 28 -6.41 0.65 2.96
N CYS A 29 -6.62 1.12 4.20
CA CYS A 29 -7.79 0.76 4.98
C CYS A 29 -8.99 1.63 4.54
N GLU A 30 -10.04 1.02 4.02
CA GLU A 30 -11.18 1.75 3.45
C GLU A 30 -12.04 2.48 4.53
N VAL A 31 -11.85 2.19 5.82
CA VAL A 31 -12.65 2.73 6.93
C VAL A 31 -11.86 3.60 7.92
N SER A 32 -10.54 3.77 7.73
CA SER A 32 -9.73 4.62 8.62
C SER A 32 -8.49 5.14 7.92
N ASN A 33 -7.79 6.13 8.51
CA ASN A 33 -6.55 6.68 7.98
C ASN A 33 -5.32 5.74 8.13
N ARG A 34 -5.56 4.43 8.21
CA ARG A 34 -4.53 3.39 8.34
C ARG A 34 -4.22 2.76 6.99
N TRP A 35 -3.06 2.14 6.88
CA TRP A 35 -2.71 1.34 5.73
C TRP A 35 -1.72 0.25 6.08
N LEU A 36 -1.60 -0.72 5.18
CA LEU A 36 -0.52 -1.68 5.19
C LEU A 36 0.54 -1.23 4.19
N GLN A 37 1.80 -1.33 4.60
CA GLN A 37 2.95 -1.11 3.72
C GLN A 37 3.72 -2.43 3.59
N PHE A 38 3.62 -3.05 2.42
CA PHE A 38 4.32 -4.29 2.10
C PHE A 38 5.73 -3.99 1.59
N HIS A 39 6.73 -4.65 2.14
CA HIS A 39 8.14 -4.46 1.77
C HIS A 39 8.67 -5.49 0.75
N GLY A 40 7.80 -6.37 0.26
CA GLY A 40 8.14 -7.47 -0.63
C GLY A 40 8.01 -8.83 0.03
N ILE A 41 8.49 -9.87 -0.65
CA ILE A 41 8.53 -11.25 -0.14
C ILE A 41 9.99 -11.62 0.08
N ILE A 42 10.30 -12.18 1.24
CA ILE A 42 11.56 -12.86 1.51
C ILE A 42 11.44 -14.26 0.93
N GLU A 43 11.96 -14.46 -0.29
CA GLU A 43 11.68 -15.64 -1.12
C GLU A 43 12.06 -16.96 -0.43
N ASP A 44 13.21 -17.04 0.23
CA ASP A 44 13.70 -18.26 0.88
C ASP A 44 12.79 -18.79 2.00
N LEU A 45 12.00 -17.91 2.63
CA LEU A 45 11.15 -18.24 3.77
C LEU A 45 9.66 -18.02 3.49
N GLU A 46 9.33 -17.52 2.30
CA GLU A 46 8.00 -17.05 1.88
C GLU A 46 7.33 -16.11 2.90
N LEU A 47 8.15 -15.31 3.60
CA LEU A 47 7.69 -14.34 4.58
C LEU A 47 7.47 -12.97 3.95
N ILE A 48 6.44 -12.29 4.42
CA ILE A 48 5.97 -11.00 3.95
C ILE A 48 6.03 -10.04 5.13
N PRO A 49 7.06 -9.19 5.19
CA PRO A 49 7.11 -8.08 6.14
C PRO A 49 6.09 -7.01 5.74
N VAL A 50 5.23 -6.65 6.69
CA VAL A 50 4.15 -5.67 6.49
C VAL A 50 4.13 -4.70 7.66
N ASP A 51 4.26 -3.41 7.38
CA ASP A 51 4.05 -2.38 8.39
C ASP A 51 2.58 -2.00 8.46
N VAL A 52 2.05 -1.89 9.67
CA VAL A 52 0.75 -1.29 9.92
C VAL A 52 0.98 0.17 10.25
N MET A 53 0.53 1.05 9.37
CA MET A 53 0.81 2.48 9.41
C MET A 53 -0.47 3.28 9.68
N THR A 54 -0.32 4.49 10.21
CA THR A 54 -1.41 5.46 10.42
C THR A 54 -0.91 6.88 10.21
N GLU A 55 -1.83 7.81 9.99
CA GLU A 55 -1.57 9.24 10.13
C GLU A 55 -2.13 9.73 11.48
N ASN A 56 -1.41 10.66 12.12
CA ASN A 56 -1.95 11.41 13.25
C ASN A 56 -2.82 12.60 12.76
N GLU A 57 -3.37 13.39 13.69
CA GLU A 57 -4.24 14.54 13.34
C GLU A 57 -3.53 15.62 12.51
N ASP A 58 -2.21 15.72 12.64
CA ASP A 58 -1.37 16.64 11.86
C ASP A 58 -0.98 16.08 10.47
N GLY A 59 -1.48 14.90 10.11
CA GLY A 59 -1.13 14.21 8.85
C GLY A 59 0.28 13.61 8.84
N LYS A 60 0.94 13.48 9.99
CA LYS A 60 2.25 12.81 10.10
C LYS A 60 2.07 11.30 10.15
N GLU A 61 2.82 10.62 9.30
CA GLU A 61 2.86 9.17 9.25
C GLU A 61 3.52 8.57 10.51
N ARG A 62 2.96 7.47 11.01
CA ARG A 62 3.48 6.72 12.15
C ARG A 62 3.25 5.23 11.95
N LYS A 63 4.30 4.42 12.18
CA LYS A 63 4.21 2.96 12.28
C LYS A 63 3.59 2.56 13.62
N LEU A 64 2.53 1.76 13.58
CA LEU A 64 1.89 1.17 14.76
C LEU A 64 2.62 -0.10 15.19
N CYS A 65 2.85 -0.99 14.23
CA CYS A 65 3.57 -2.25 14.42
C CYS A 65 4.09 -2.79 13.09
N GLU A 66 4.88 -3.85 13.17
CA GLU A 66 5.30 -4.68 12.05
C GLU A 66 4.69 -6.07 12.21
N LEU A 67 4.26 -6.66 11.10
CA LEU A 67 3.81 -8.03 11.01
C LEU A 67 4.72 -8.79 10.05
N ILE A 68 5.09 -10.01 10.43
CA ILE A 68 5.76 -10.96 9.54
C ILE A 68 4.77 -12.07 9.24
N LEU A 69 4.26 -12.09 8.01
CA LEU A 69 3.18 -12.97 7.59
C LEU A 69 3.66 -13.97 6.55
N LYS A 70 3.09 -15.17 6.51
CA LYS A 70 3.29 -16.08 5.37
C LYS A 70 2.23 -15.87 4.31
N LYS A 71 2.63 -15.98 3.04
CA LYS A 71 1.69 -15.90 1.90
C LYS A 71 0.57 -16.94 2.01
N GLU A 72 0.92 -18.18 2.32
CA GLU A 72 -0.03 -19.30 2.47
C GLU A 72 -1.08 -19.04 3.55
N ASP A 73 -0.67 -18.49 4.70
CA ASP A 73 -1.57 -18.20 5.81
C ASP A 73 -2.56 -17.09 5.48
N ILE A 74 -2.11 -16.05 4.76
CA ILE A 74 -3.00 -14.98 4.28
C ILE A 74 -4.01 -15.55 3.29
N LEU A 75 -3.56 -16.34 2.30
CA LEU A 75 -4.44 -16.93 1.28
C LEU A 75 -5.48 -17.87 1.92
N ARG A 76 -5.08 -18.69 2.89
CA ARG A 76 -6.01 -19.51 3.69
C ARG A 76 -7.00 -18.62 4.45
N ALA A 77 -6.53 -17.54 5.06
CA ALA A 77 -7.35 -16.64 5.88
C ALA A 77 -8.31 -15.75 5.08
N ILE A 78 -8.11 -15.53 3.78
CA ILE A 78 -9.06 -14.80 2.93
C ILE A 78 -10.05 -15.71 2.21
N ASN A 79 -9.66 -16.96 1.94
CA ASN A 79 -10.49 -17.96 1.26
C ASN A 79 -11.19 -18.91 2.24
N PHE A 80 -11.33 -18.53 3.51
CA PHE A 80 -12.10 -19.33 4.46
C PHE A 80 -13.58 -19.26 4.05
N GLU A 81 -14.08 -20.32 3.43
CA GLU A 81 -15.52 -20.45 3.19
C GLU A 81 -16.22 -20.68 4.54
N LYS A 82 -17.37 -20.03 4.72
CA LYS A 82 -18.26 -20.23 5.88
C LYS A 82 -19.32 -21.26 5.56
#